data_AF-A0A849T1U0-F1
#
_entry.id   AF-A0A849T1U0-F1
#
_cell.length_a   1.000
_cell.length_b   1.000
_cell.length_c   1.000
_cell.angle_alpha   90.00
_cell.angle_beta   90.00
_cell.angle_gamma   90.00
#
_symmetry.space_group_name_H-M   'P 1'
#
loop_
_entity.id
_entity.type
_entity.pdbx_description
1 polymer ?
#
loop_
_entity_poly.entity_id
_entity_poly.type
_entity_poly.pdbx_seq_one_letter_code
_entity_poly.pdbx_strand_id
1 'polypeptide(L)'
;MTTLASSNPLQPFSIRIRKDQKTRLTAIAEAQNRTAHAVAVRALDEFIEKEEARLAYEHQAVQAYENMQATGLHVTADELKAWAKSLSTANPEQAPQCHA
;
A
#
# COMPACT_ATOMS: atom_id res chain seq x y z
N MET A 1 -3.04 -28.91 13.77
CA MET A 1 -2.40 -27.57 13.78
C MET A 1 -3.52 -26.55 13.83
N THR A 2 -3.80 -26.00 15.00
CA THR A 2 -4.94 -25.10 15.23
C THR A 2 -4.46 -23.67 15.07
N THR A 3 -4.88 -23.00 14.00
CA THR A 3 -4.59 -21.58 13.76
C THR A 3 -5.35 -20.76 14.79
N LEU A 4 -4.65 -20.13 15.73
CA LEU A 4 -5.24 -19.14 16.63
C LEU A 4 -5.53 -17.88 15.80
N ALA A 5 -6.82 -17.62 15.55
CA ALA A 5 -7.25 -16.32 15.04
C ALA A 5 -6.86 -15.25 16.07
N SER A 6 -5.87 -14.44 15.75
CA SER A 6 -5.52 -13.27 16.54
C SER A 6 -6.69 -12.28 16.45
N SER A 7 -7.52 -12.23 17.49
CA SER A 7 -8.57 -11.23 17.62
C SER A 7 -7.92 -9.89 17.96
N ASN A 8 -7.79 -9.00 16.98
CA ASN A 8 -7.34 -7.63 17.23
C ASN A 8 -8.43 -6.86 18.00
N PRO A 9 -8.18 -6.39 19.24
CA PRO A 9 -9.21 -5.74 20.04
C PRO A 9 -9.54 -4.34 19.49
N LEU A 10 -10.83 -3.99 19.49
CA LEU A 10 -11.26 -2.63 19.16
C LEU A 10 -10.75 -1.65 20.23
N GLN A 11 -10.11 -0.57 19.79
CA GLN A 11 -9.69 0.53 20.66
C GLN A 11 -10.40 1.83 20.27
N PRO A 12 -10.97 2.57 21.25
CA PRO A 12 -11.65 3.82 20.95
C PRO A 12 -10.65 4.90 20.53
N PHE A 13 -10.93 5.54 19.39
CA PHE A 13 -10.14 6.66 18.87
C PHE A 13 -11.06 7.84 18.56
N SER A 14 -10.85 8.98 19.24
CA SER A 14 -11.67 10.17 19.08
C SER A 14 -11.05 11.11 18.05
N ILE A 15 -11.76 11.37 16.95
CA ILE A 15 -11.30 12.26 15.87
C ILE A 15 -12.15 13.53 15.87
N ARG A 16 -11.48 14.69 15.90
CA ARG A 16 -12.14 15.98 15.68
C ARG A 16 -12.27 16.21 14.17
N ILE A 17 -13.50 16.26 13.69
CA ILE A 17 -13.81 16.60 12.29
C ILE A 17 -14.60 17.90 12.23
N ARG A 18 -14.44 18.66 11.15
CA ARG A 18 -15.22 19.88 10.93
C ARG A 18 -16.68 19.53 10.66
N LYS A 19 -17.57 20.49 10.92
CA LYS A 19 -19.02 20.31 10.76
C LYS A 19 -19.40 19.96 9.32
N ASP A 20 -18.81 20.64 8.34
CA ASP A 20 -19.03 20.38 6.91
C ASP A 20 -18.62 18.96 6.51
N GLN A 21 -17.48 18.47 7.03
CA GLN A 21 -17.01 17.12 6.79
C GLN A 21 -17.97 16.08 7.37
N LYS A 22 -18.45 16.31 8.61
CA LYS A 22 -19.45 15.43 9.24
C LYS A 22 -20.73 15.35 8.40
N THR A 23 -21.26 16.48 7.95
CA THR A 23 -22.46 16.52 7.11
C THR A 23 -22.28 15.73 5.81
N ARG A 24 -21.16 15.92 5.11
CA ARG A 24 -20.85 15.19 3.87
C ARG A 24 -20.70 13.69 4.11
N LEU A 25 -20.01 13.30 5.18
CA LEU A 25 -19.83 11.89 5.55
C LEU A 25 -21.16 11.21 5.88
N THR A 26 -22.05 11.90 6.60
CA THR A 26 -23.39 11.38 6.91
C THR A 26 -24.22 11.16 5.64
N ALA A 27 -24.22 12.11 4.70
CA ALA A 27 -24.92 11.94 3.42
C ALA A 27 -24.38 10.75 2.60
N ILE A 28 -23.06 10.54 2.59
CA ILE A 28 -22.44 9.36 1.96
C ILE A 28 -22.89 8.08 2.65
N ALA A 29 -22.95 8.08 3.98
CA ALA A 29 -23.36 6.92 4.77
C ALA A 29 -24.83 6.55 4.53
N GLU A 30 -25.72 7.54 4.48
CA GLU A 30 -27.14 7.37 4.14
C GLU A 30 -27.31 6.77 2.74
N ALA A 31 -26.61 7.31 1.73
CA ALA A 31 -26.65 6.78 0.37
C ALA A 31 -26.13 5.33 0.27
N GLN A 32 -25.25 4.92 1.19
CA GLN A 32 -24.68 3.56 1.26
C GLN A 32 -25.44 2.64 2.24
N ASN A 33 -26.51 3.11 2.88
CA ASN A 33 -27.22 2.41 3.95
C ASN A 33 -26.29 1.90 5.07
N ARG A 34 -25.35 2.75 5.50
CA ARG A 34 -24.34 2.48 6.52
C ARG A 34 -24.31 3.59 7.57
N THR A 35 -23.68 3.34 8.72
CA THR A 35 -23.45 4.39 9.71
C THR A 35 -22.27 5.27 9.31
N ALA A 36 -22.31 6.56 9.66
CA ALA A 36 -21.18 7.47 9.42
C ALA A 36 -19.89 6.96 10.08
N HIS A 37 -20.00 6.28 11.23
CA HIS A 37 -18.86 5.63 11.88
C HIS A 37 -18.26 4.50 11.02
N ALA A 38 -19.08 3.61 10.47
CA ALA A 38 -18.60 2.52 9.61
C ALA A 38 -17.96 3.03 8.30
N VAL A 39 -18.43 4.16 7.76
CA VAL A 39 -17.78 4.82 6.63
C VAL A 39 -16.43 5.43 7.04
N ALA A 40 -16.36 6.08 8.20
CA ALA A 40 -15.11 6.66 8.70
C ALA A 40 -14.03 5.61 8.97
N VAL A 41 -14.39 4.47 9.60
CA VAL A 41 -13.46 3.37 9.86
C VAL A 41 -12.90 2.82 8.55
N ARG A 42 -13.77 2.52 7.58
CA ARG A 42 -13.33 2.05 6.26
C ARG A 42 -12.41 3.04 5.55
N ALA A 43 -12.72 4.33 5.61
CA ALA A 43 -11.88 5.36 5.00
C ALA A 43 -10.51 5.47 5.69
N LEU A 44 -10.46 5.19 7.00
CA LEU A 44 -9.21 5.11 7.74
C LEU A 44 -8.42 3.85 7.34
N ASP A 45 -9.07 2.69 7.20
CA ASP A 45 -8.43 1.45 6.76
C ASP A 45 -7.82 1.61 5.36
N GLU A 46 -8.62 2.11 4.40
CA GLU A 46 -8.15 2.41 3.03
C GLU A 46 -6.98 3.40 3.01
N PHE A 47 -7.00 4.39 3.92
CA PHE A 47 -5.89 5.33 4.05
C PHE A 47 -4.63 4.65 4.60
N ILE A 48 -4.75 3.86 5.67
CA ILE A 48 -3.64 3.15 6.29
C ILE A 48 -2.98 2.21 5.27
N GLU A 49 -3.76 1.36 4.61
CA GLU A 49 -3.24 0.40 3.62
C GLU A 49 -2.47 1.13 2.49
N LYS A 50 -3.02 2.24 2.00
CA LYS A 50 -2.39 3.03 0.95
C LYS A 50 -1.10 3.70 1.41
N GLU A 51 -1.07 4.26 2.63
CA GLU A 51 0.14 4.88 3.18
C GLU A 51 1.20 3.83 3.53
N GLU A 52 0.82 2.67 4.06
CA GLU A 52 1.75 1.55 4.32
C GLU A 52 2.39 1.05 3.02
N ALA A 53 1.60 0.86 1.96
CA ALA A 53 2.11 0.47 0.65
C ALA A 53 3.08 1.51 0.07
N ARG A 54 2.76 2.80 0.23
CA ARG A 54 3.63 3.90 -0.21
C ARG A 54 4.96 3.90 0.55
N LEU A 55 4.90 3.84 1.87
CA LEU A 55 6.10 3.83 2.71
C LEU A 55 6.96 2.60 2.43
N ALA A 56 6.35 1.42 2.27
CA ALA A 56 7.06 0.21 1.89
C ALA A 56 7.79 0.36 0.55
N TYR A 57 7.15 0.96 -0.46
CA TYR A 57 7.78 1.24 -1.75
C TYR A 57 8.95 2.22 -1.63
N GLU A 58 8.78 3.33 -0.89
CA GLU A 58 9.84 4.31 -0.65
C GLU A 58 11.03 3.68 0.09
N HIS A 59 10.77 2.86 1.12
CA HIS A 59 11.78 2.12 1.85
C HIS A 59 12.52 1.12 0.96
N GLN A 60 11.82 0.38 0.09
CA GLN A 60 12.45 -0.56 -0.84
C GLN A 60 13.41 0.15 -1.80
N ALA A 61 13.05 1.35 -2.29
CA ALA A 61 13.92 2.12 -3.17
C ALA A 61 15.22 2.57 -2.46
N VAL A 62 15.10 3.06 -1.23
CA VAL A 62 16.27 3.44 -0.41
C VAL A 62 17.15 2.22 -0.14
N GLN A 63 16.56 1.10 0.28
CA GLN A 63 17.30 -0.15 0.53
C GLN A 63 18.00 -0.67 -0.73
N ALA A 64 17.35 -0.62 -1.89
CA ALA A 64 17.96 -1.02 -3.15
C ALA A 64 19.16 -0.13 -3.50
N TYR A 65 19.05 1.18 -3.27
CA TYR A 65 20.15 2.11 -3.48
C TYR A 65 21.33 1.87 -2.53
N GLU A 66 21.05 1.67 -1.23
CA GLU A 66 22.08 1.33 -0.24
C GLU A 66 22.79 0.01 -0.58
N ASN A 67 22.04 -1.01 -1.01
CA ASN A 67 22.60 -2.30 -1.44
C ASN A 67 23.47 -2.17 -2.68
N MET A 68 23.05 -1.37 -3.67
CA MET A 68 23.86 -1.08 -4.86
C MET A 68 25.16 -0.40 -4.46
N GLN A 69 25.12 0.60 -3.58
CA GLN A 69 26.32 1.30 -3.11
C GLN A 69 27.27 0.38 -2.33
N ALA A 70 26.72 -0.55 -1.53
CA ALA A 70 27.52 -1.47 -0.72
C ALA A 70 28.14 -2.62 -1.53
N THR A 71 27.43 -3.13 -2.53
CA THR A 71 27.82 -4.37 -3.25
C THR A 71 28.31 -4.11 -4.68
N GLY A 72 27.99 -2.96 -5.27
CA GLY A 72 28.17 -2.67 -6.69
C GLY A 72 27.16 -3.37 -7.60
N LEU A 73 26.34 -4.28 -7.07
CA LEU A 73 25.40 -5.06 -7.87
C LEU A 73 24.19 -4.21 -8.28
N HIS A 74 23.87 -4.22 -9.57
CA HIS A 74 22.76 -3.48 -10.15
C HIS A 74 22.20 -4.23 -11.36
N VAL A 75 21.03 -3.81 -11.81
CA VAL A 75 20.48 -4.18 -13.13
C VAL A 75 20.68 -2.98 -14.04
N THR A 76 21.10 -3.22 -15.28
CA THR A 76 21.28 -2.13 -16.25
C THR A 76 19.94 -1.56 -16.70
N ALA A 77 19.94 -0.30 -17.16
CA ALA A 77 18.72 0.34 -17.64
C ALA A 77 18.09 -0.40 -18.83
N ASP A 78 18.87 -1.08 -19.66
CA ASP A 78 18.37 -1.79 -20.84
C ASP A 78 17.75 -3.14 -20.48
N GLU A 79 18.32 -3.88 -19.53
CA GLU A 79 17.69 -5.08 -18.97
C GLU A 79 16.36 -4.76 -18.28
N LEU A 80 16.33 -3.68 -17.49
CA LEU A 80 15.11 -3.23 -16.83
C LEU A 80 14.02 -2.86 -17.86
N LYS A 81 14.37 -2.15 -18.94
CA LYS A 81 13.42 -1.80 -20.01
C LYS A 81 12.92 -3.04 -20.76
N ALA A 82 13.80 -3.98 -21.07
CA ALA A 82 13.45 -5.21 -21.77
C ALA A 82 12.45 -6.02 -20.92
N TRP A 83 12.77 -6.20 -19.65
CA TRP A 83 11.89 -6.86 -18.69
C TRP A 83 10.55 -6.13 -18.55
N ALA A 84 10.55 -4.81 -18.35
CA ALA A 84 9.32 -4.02 -18.20
C ALA A 84 8.40 -4.11 -19.42
N LYS A 85 8.97 -4.18 -20.63
CA LYS A 85 8.19 -4.36 -21.87
C LYS A 85 7.54 -5.75 -21.92
N SER A 86 8.21 -6.77 -21.41
CA SER A 86 7.70 -8.15 -21.37
C SER A 86 6.45 -8.29 -20.48
N LEU A 87 6.28 -7.44 -19.45
CA LEU A 87 5.19 -7.53 -18.48
C LEU A 87 3.78 -7.40 -19.10
N SER A 88 3.67 -6.73 -20.24
CA SER A 88 2.43 -6.59 -21.00
C SER A 88 2.11 -7.76 -21.94
N THR A 89 3.01 -8.74 -22.05
CA THR A 89 2.86 -9.89 -22.95
C THR A 89 2.18 -11.07 -22.26
N ALA A 90 1.71 -12.05 -23.04
CA ALA A 90 1.06 -13.25 -22.52
C ALA A 90 2.00 -14.13 -21.67
N ASN A 91 3.32 -13.99 -21.83
CA ASN A 91 4.31 -14.74 -21.06
C ASN A 91 5.46 -13.80 -20.65
N PRO A 92 5.30 -13.04 -19.55
CA PRO A 92 6.29 -12.07 -19.11
C PRO A 92 7.60 -12.75 -18.68
N GLU A 93 8.72 -12.06 -18.93
CA GLU A 93 10.04 -12.56 -18.54
C GLU A 93 10.25 -12.44 -17.02
N GLN A 94 11.15 -13.26 -16.48
CA GLN A 94 11.56 -13.15 -15.09
C GLN A 94 12.36 -11.87 -14.86
N ALA A 95 12.25 -11.29 -13.66
CA ALA A 95 13.02 -10.12 -13.30
C ALA A 95 14.53 -10.42 -13.40
N PRO A 96 15.33 -9.53 -14.02
CA PRO A 96 16.77 -9.71 -14.14
C PRO A 96 17.43 -9.72 -12.75
N GLN A 97 18.48 -10.53 -12.59
CA GLN A 97 19.26 -10.55 -11.35
C GLN A 97 20.30 -9.44 -11.36
N CYS A 98 20.52 -8.81 -10.20
CA CYS A 98 21.57 -7.80 -10.06
C CYS A 98 22.95 -8.42 -10.28
N HIS A 99 23.80 -7.72 -11.02
CA HIS A 99 25.19 -8.08 -11.31
C HIS A 99 26.11 -6.86 -11.19
N ALA A 100 27.42 -7.09 -11.10
CA ALA A 100 28.41 -6.00 -11.06
C ALA A 100 28.54 -5.28 -12.41
#